data_AF-A0A7C3KYV3-F1
#
_entry.id   AF-A0A7C3KYV3-F1
#
_cell.length_a   1.000
_cell.length_b   1.000
_cell.length_c   1.000
_cell.angle_alpha   90.00
_cell.angle_beta   90.00
_cell.angle_gamma   90.00
#
_symmetry.space_group_name_H-M   'P 1'
#
loop_
_entity.id
_entity.type
_entity.pdbx_description
1 polymer ?
#
loop_
_entity_poly.entity_id
_entity_poly.type
_entity_poly.pdbx_seq_one_letter_code
_entity_poly.pdbx_strand_id
1 'polypeptide(L)'
;THNDTKINNVLLDMATGRRKCVIDLDTVMPGLTLYDFGDLVRTATCTAPEDETESERISIDLDLFRAVTEGYLEAIGMHLSAAEREHLVFAGKLITLETAIRFLTDHLNGDRYFKVHRPNHNLDRCRAQLRLVEEIERNQAEMEQIVQATLHDLKAADLR
;
A
#
# COMPACT_ATOMS: atom_id res chain seq x y z
N THR A 1 14.05 -4.46 3.51
CA THR A 1 12.61 -4.16 3.46
C THR A 1 11.86 -5.32 4.08
N HIS A 2 10.60 -5.11 4.45
CA HIS A 2 9.73 -6.15 4.98
C HIS A 2 9.12 -7.01 3.87
N ASN A 3 8.74 -6.38 2.75
CA ASN A 3 8.14 -6.98 1.55
C ASN A 3 6.73 -7.59 1.75
N ASP A 4 6.09 -7.33 2.90
CA ASP A 4 4.68 -7.68 3.19
C ASP A 4 4.15 -6.73 4.29
N THR A 5 4.03 -5.44 3.96
CA THR A 5 3.72 -4.36 4.92
C THR A 5 2.23 -4.09 5.03
N LYS A 6 1.41 -5.11 4.78
CA LYS A 6 -0.03 -5.04 4.96
C LYS A 6 -0.35 -4.58 6.38
N ILE A 7 -1.38 -3.75 6.52
CA ILE A 7 -1.71 -3.14 7.83
C ILE A 7 -1.99 -4.17 8.93
N ASN A 8 -2.43 -5.39 8.58
CA ASN A 8 -2.65 -6.49 9.52
C ASN A 8 -1.33 -7.10 10.07
N ASN A 9 -0.17 -6.77 9.50
CA ASN A 9 1.15 -7.13 10.00
C ASN A 9 1.70 -6.12 11.02
N VAL A 10 0.90 -5.12 11.43
CA VAL A 10 1.23 -4.17 12.50
C VAL A 10 0.29 -4.37 13.68
N LEU A 11 0.85 -4.80 14.82
CA LEU A 11 0.08 -4.92 16.06
C LEU A 11 0.02 -3.56 16.77
N LEU A 12 -1.21 -3.11 17.07
CA LEU A 12 -1.48 -1.93 17.88
C LEU A 12 -1.85 -2.33 19.31
N ASP A 13 -1.43 -1.52 20.28
CA ASP A 13 -1.86 -1.66 21.65
C ASP A 13 -3.32 -1.21 21.80
N MET A 14 -4.18 -2.09 22.32
CA MET A 14 -5.63 -1.82 22.39
C MET A 14 -6.00 -0.71 23.37
N ALA A 15 -5.17 -0.43 24.38
CA ALA A 15 -5.45 0.60 25.37
C ALA A 15 -5.04 2.01 24.88
N THR A 16 -3.96 2.09 24.11
CA THR A 16 -3.34 3.37 23.72
C THR A 16 -3.43 3.66 22.21
N GLY A 17 -3.77 2.68 21.38
CA GLY A 17 -3.76 2.77 19.92
C GLY A 17 -2.35 2.89 19.31
N ARG A 18 -1.29 2.79 20.13
CA ARG A 18 0.10 2.96 19.68
C ARG A 18 0.65 1.68 19.07
N ARG A 19 1.58 1.80 18.13
CA ARG A 19 2.31 0.63 17.58
C ARG A 19 2.99 -0.16 18.69
N LYS A 20 2.79 -1.48 18.68
CA LYS A 20 3.40 -2.43 19.63
C LYS A 20 4.56 -3.17 18.98
N CYS A 21 4.33 -3.82 17.84
CA CYS A 21 5.38 -4.46 17.04
C CYS A 21 4.91 -4.76 15.62
N VAL A 22 5.87 -5.03 14.74
CA VAL A 22 5.65 -5.61 13.40
C VAL A 22 5.78 -7.13 13.52
N ILE A 23 4.93 -7.86 12.78
CA ILE A 23 4.91 -9.34 12.73
C ILE A 23 5.10 -9.81 11.28
N ASP A 24 5.19 -11.14 11.08
CA ASP A 24 5.35 -11.77 9.76
C ASP A 24 6.67 -11.41 9.05
N LEU A 25 7.79 -11.77 9.70
CA LEU A 25 9.15 -11.40 9.25
C LEU A 25 9.74 -12.37 8.20
N ASP A 26 8.94 -13.28 7.65
CA ASP A 26 9.41 -14.35 6.76
C ASP A 26 9.89 -13.82 5.40
N THR A 27 9.42 -12.63 5.00
CA THR A 27 9.78 -11.99 3.72
C THR A 27 10.82 -10.88 3.88
N VAL A 28 11.47 -10.75 5.04
CA VAL A 28 12.52 -9.75 5.25
C VAL A 28 13.75 -10.07 4.38
N MET A 29 14.05 -9.17 3.44
CA MET A 29 15.19 -9.29 2.53
C MET A 29 15.62 -7.91 1.98
N PRO A 30 16.77 -7.81 1.31
CA PRO A 30 17.13 -6.60 0.57
C PRO A 30 16.07 -6.26 -0.49
N GLY A 31 15.74 -4.98 -0.61
CA GLY A 31 14.70 -4.50 -1.53
C GLY A 31 14.60 -2.98 -1.49
N LEU A 32 13.68 -2.41 -2.28
CA LEU A 32 13.44 -0.97 -2.31
C LEU A 32 12.40 -0.60 -1.25
N THR A 33 12.70 0.45 -0.49
CA THR A 33 11.80 1.09 0.49
C THR A 33 10.43 1.41 -0.11
N LEU A 34 10.40 1.70 -1.41
CA LEU A 34 9.20 1.88 -2.23
C LEU A 34 8.24 0.69 -2.19
N TYR A 35 8.74 -0.55 -2.13
CA TYR A 35 7.87 -1.74 -2.13
C TYR A 35 7.08 -1.82 -0.82
N ASP A 36 7.74 -1.55 0.31
CA ASP A 36 7.10 -1.47 1.62
C ASP A 36 6.08 -0.33 1.68
N PHE A 37 6.37 0.83 1.08
CA PHE A 37 5.38 1.92 0.99
C PHE A 37 4.21 1.54 0.09
N GLY A 38 4.48 0.94 -1.06
CA GLY A 38 3.46 0.60 -2.05
C GLY A 38 2.46 -0.43 -1.52
N ASP A 39 2.94 -1.46 -0.80
CA ASP A 39 2.05 -2.46 -0.20
C ASP A 39 1.25 -1.90 0.98
N LEU A 40 1.83 -0.94 1.73
CA LEU A 40 1.10 -0.21 2.76
C LEU A 40 -0.02 0.64 2.15
N VAL A 41 0.25 1.39 1.08
CA VAL A 41 -0.77 2.15 0.35
C VAL A 41 -1.88 1.22 -0.12
N ARG A 42 -1.53 0.15 -0.84
CA ARG A 42 -2.48 -0.83 -1.39
C ARG A 42 -3.47 -1.37 -0.35
N THR A 43 -3.00 -1.63 0.86
CA THR A 43 -3.82 -2.26 1.91
C THR A 43 -4.45 -1.30 2.90
N ALA A 44 -3.80 -0.18 3.22
CA ALA A 44 -4.28 0.74 4.24
C ALA A 44 -5.22 1.81 3.68
N THR A 45 -5.19 2.09 2.38
CA THR A 45 -5.95 3.20 1.78
C THR A 45 -7.10 2.72 0.89
N CYS A 46 -7.22 1.42 0.63
CA CYS A 46 -8.36 0.88 -0.10
C CYS A 46 -9.62 0.91 0.79
N THR A 47 -10.71 1.46 0.27
CA THR A 47 -12.00 1.58 0.97
C THR A 47 -12.79 0.27 1.09
N ALA A 48 -12.30 -0.79 0.43
CA ALA A 48 -12.95 -2.10 0.39
C ALA A 48 -11.94 -3.24 0.66
N PRO A 49 -12.44 -4.43 1.06
CA PRO A 49 -11.61 -5.63 1.19
C PRO A 49 -10.89 -6.02 -0.11
N GLU A 50 -9.79 -6.75 0.02
CA GLU A 50 -8.96 -7.20 -1.11
C GLU A 50 -9.71 -8.09 -2.11
N ASP A 51 -10.78 -8.76 -1.67
CA ASP A 51 -11.60 -9.68 -2.44
C ASP A 51 -13.03 -9.14 -2.73
N GLU A 52 -13.22 -7.82 -2.66
CA GLU A 52 -14.48 -7.15 -2.98
C GLU A 52 -14.92 -7.40 -4.43
N THR A 53 -16.21 -7.65 -4.62
CA THR A 53 -16.81 -7.95 -5.92
C THR A 53 -17.58 -6.78 -6.50
N GLU A 54 -18.00 -5.82 -5.66
CA GLU A 54 -18.71 -4.60 -6.06
C GLU A 54 -17.69 -3.49 -6.39
N SER A 55 -17.34 -3.35 -7.67
CA SER A 55 -16.31 -2.42 -8.17
C SER A 55 -16.50 -0.96 -7.76
N GLU A 56 -17.74 -0.53 -7.55
CA GLU A 56 -18.12 0.81 -7.11
C GLU A 56 -17.75 1.11 -5.65
N ARG A 57 -17.53 0.07 -4.84
CA ARG A 57 -17.08 0.21 -3.45
C ARG A 57 -15.56 0.32 -3.34
N ILE A 58 -14.84 0.06 -4.43
CA ILE A 58 -13.39 0.10 -4.49
C ILE A 58 -12.96 1.47 -4.97
N SER A 59 -12.42 2.24 -4.04
CA SER A 59 -11.74 3.51 -4.27
C SER A 59 -10.59 3.70 -3.29
N ILE A 60 -9.80 4.76 -3.48
CA ILE A 60 -8.74 5.15 -2.57
C ILE A 60 -9.24 6.23 -1.60
N ASP A 61 -9.05 5.99 -0.31
CA ASP A 61 -9.30 7.00 0.72
C ASP A 61 -8.08 7.93 0.82
N LEU A 62 -8.26 9.17 0.38
CA LEU A 62 -7.20 10.17 0.33
C LEU A 62 -6.81 10.70 1.71
N ASP A 63 -7.72 10.65 2.69
CA ASP A 63 -7.41 11.04 4.07
C ASP A 63 -6.54 9.96 4.73
N LEU A 64 -6.85 8.68 4.51
CA LEU A 64 -5.98 7.58 4.92
C LEU A 64 -4.63 7.60 4.19
N PHE A 65 -4.62 7.89 2.88
CA PHE A 65 -3.38 8.03 2.13
C PHE A 65 -2.50 9.16 2.69
N ARG A 66 -3.09 10.30 3.04
CA ARG A 66 -2.39 11.40 3.70
C ARG A 66 -1.79 10.96 5.04
N ALA A 67 -2.59 10.35 5.91
CA ALA A 67 -2.12 9.89 7.22
C ALA A 67 -0.97 8.86 7.11
N VAL A 68 -1.08 7.91 6.18
CA VAL A 68 -0.02 6.94 5.87
C VAL A 68 1.24 7.64 5.37
N THR A 69 1.10 8.58 4.44
CA THR A 69 2.21 9.34 3.86
C THR A 69 2.94 10.18 4.92
N GLU A 70 2.19 10.88 5.77
CA GLU A 70 2.73 11.67 6.88
C GLU A 70 3.51 10.81 7.86
N GLY A 71 2.91 9.73 8.38
CA GLY A 71 3.57 8.86 9.35
C GLY A 71 4.81 8.16 8.76
N TYR A 72 4.77 7.79 7.48
CA TYR A 72 5.90 7.17 6.81
C TYR A 72 7.05 8.16 6.58
N LEU A 73 6.76 9.35 6.05
CA LEU A 73 7.76 10.35 5.73
C LEU A 73 8.34 11.04 6.98
N GLU A 74 7.58 11.15 8.07
CA GLU A 74 8.12 11.57 9.36
C GLU A 74 9.25 10.63 9.82
N ALA A 75 9.09 9.32 9.63
CA ALA A 75 10.06 8.33 10.09
C ALA A 75 11.32 8.28 9.21
N ILE A 76 11.18 8.34 7.88
CA ILE A 76 12.30 8.07 6.96
C ILE A 76 12.50 9.10 5.84
N GLY A 77 11.62 10.09 5.70
CA GLY A 77 11.55 10.96 4.52
C GLY A 77 12.84 11.73 4.22
N MET A 78 13.62 12.09 5.25
CA MET A 78 14.93 12.75 5.09
C MET A 78 16.03 11.82 4.60
N HIS A 79 15.88 10.52 4.80
CA HIS A 79 16.82 9.49 4.37
C HIS A 79 16.55 8.97 2.96
N LEU A 80 15.36 9.27 2.41
CA LEU A 80 15.02 8.89 1.04
C LEU A 80 15.81 9.70 0.03
N SER A 81 16.29 9.05 -1.02
CA SER A 81 16.83 9.72 -2.21
C SER A 81 15.76 10.56 -2.91
N ALA A 82 16.19 11.43 -3.83
CA ALA A 82 15.26 12.21 -4.65
C ALA A 82 14.36 11.29 -5.50
N ALA A 83 14.95 10.24 -6.09
CA ALA A 83 14.23 9.28 -6.90
C ALA A 83 13.19 8.49 -6.08
N GLU A 84 13.52 8.06 -4.86
CA GLU A 84 12.54 7.39 -3.99
C GLU A 84 11.37 8.31 -3.65
N ARG A 85 11.62 9.58 -3.34
CA ARG A 85 10.53 10.55 -3.06
C ARG A 85 9.61 10.76 -4.25
N GLU A 86 10.17 10.83 -5.45
CA GLU A 86 9.41 11.01 -6.70
C GLU A 86 8.52 9.79 -7.03
N HIS A 87 8.91 8.59 -6.60
CA HIS A 87 8.25 7.35 -7.00
C HIS A 87 7.30 6.75 -5.93
N LEU A 88 7.00 7.46 -4.84
CA LEU A 88 6.12 6.95 -3.77
C LEU A 88 4.72 6.58 -4.26
N VAL A 89 4.06 7.48 -5.00
CA VAL A 89 2.71 7.21 -5.56
C VAL A 89 2.77 6.10 -6.61
N PHE A 90 3.79 6.13 -7.46
CA PHE A 90 4.04 5.08 -8.45
C PHE A 90 4.21 3.70 -7.79
N ALA A 91 4.89 3.63 -6.65
CA ALA A 91 5.10 2.37 -5.95
C ALA A 91 3.79 1.74 -5.46
N GLY A 92 2.84 2.54 -4.97
CA GLY A 92 1.48 2.07 -4.65
C GLY A 92 0.80 1.43 -5.86
N LYS A 93 0.88 2.09 -7.02
CA LYS A 93 0.36 1.52 -8.28
C LYS A 93 1.07 0.22 -8.67
N LEU A 94 2.39 0.21 -8.63
CA LEU A 94 3.22 -0.91 -9.04
C LEU A 94 2.91 -2.17 -8.22
N ILE A 95 2.91 -2.07 -6.89
CA ILE A 95 2.66 -3.21 -6.01
C ILE A 95 1.21 -3.71 -6.14
N THR A 96 0.25 -2.79 -6.32
CA THR A 96 -1.14 -3.17 -6.58
C THR A 96 -1.27 -3.97 -7.88
N LEU A 97 -0.62 -3.51 -8.96
CA LEU A 97 -0.62 -4.21 -10.24
C LEU A 97 0.10 -5.56 -10.18
N GLU A 98 1.27 -5.62 -9.54
CA GLU A 98 2.01 -6.87 -9.32
C GLU A 98 1.15 -7.89 -8.56
N THR A 99 0.47 -7.45 -7.49
CA THR A 99 -0.43 -8.29 -6.70
C THR A 99 -1.63 -8.78 -7.53
N ALA A 100 -2.23 -7.92 -8.36
CA ALA A 100 -3.29 -8.32 -9.29
C ALA A 100 -2.82 -9.44 -10.24
N ILE A 101 -1.63 -9.29 -10.82
CA ILE A 101 -1.02 -10.28 -11.72
C ILE A 101 -0.77 -11.60 -10.98
N ARG A 102 -0.31 -11.55 -9.72
CA ARG A 102 -0.12 -12.75 -8.90
C ARG A 102 -1.42 -13.48 -8.62
N PHE A 103 -2.50 -12.77 -8.27
CA PHE A 103 -3.81 -13.39 -8.08
C PHE A 103 -4.33 -14.02 -9.38
N LEU A 104 -4.20 -13.33 -10.52
CA LEU A 104 -4.59 -13.88 -11.81
C LEU A 104 -3.79 -15.13 -12.17
N THR A 105 -2.48 -15.10 -11.93
CA THR A 105 -1.57 -16.22 -12.20
C THR A 105 -1.94 -17.42 -11.34
N ASP A 106 -2.25 -17.21 -10.06
CA ASP A 106 -2.66 -18.29 -9.18
C ASP A 106 -4.02 -18.88 -9.58
N HIS A 107 -4.98 -18.03 -9.97
CA HIS A 107 -6.27 -18.48 -10.50
C HIS A 107 -6.12 -19.38 -11.73
N LEU A 108 -5.29 -18.96 -12.70
CA LEU A 108 -5.00 -19.75 -13.91
C LEU A 108 -4.27 -21.05 -13.62
N ASN A 109 -3.51 -21.10 -12.51
CA ASN A 109 -2.80 -22.30 -12.05
C ASN A 109 -3.64 -23.19 -11.13
N GLY A 110 -4.93 -22.86 -10.92
CA GLY A 110 -5.85 -23.64 -10.11
C GLY A 110 -5.70 -23.40 -8.60
N ASP A 111 -5.44 -22.14 -8.20
CA ASP A 111 -5.48 -21.65 -6.81
C ASP A 111 -4.56 -22.45 -5.86
N ARG A 112 -3.26 -22.51 -6.19
CA ARG A 112 -2.28 -23.35 -5.48
C ARG A 112 -1.44 -22.58 -4.47
N TYR A 113 -1.32 -21.27 -4.63
CA TYR A 113 -0.45 -20.42 -3.82
C TYR A 113 -1.25 -19.69 -2.74
N PHE A 114 -2.28 -18.94 -3.12
CA PHE A 114 -3.11 -18.20 -2.18
C PHE A 114 -4.24 -19.07 -1.66
N LYS A 115 -4.54 -18.94 -0.36
CA LYS A 115 -5.71 -19.58 0.22
C LYS A 115 -6.99 -18.99 -0.38
N VAL A 116 -7.84 -19.87 -0.90
CA VAL A 116 -9.16 -19.52 -1.45
C VAL A 116 -10.27 -20.09 -0.57
N HIS A 117 -11.37 -19.35 -0.51
CA HIS A 117 -12.55 -19.68 0.30
C HIS A 117 -13.83 -19.89 -0.52
N ARG A 118 -13.79 -19.60 -1.82
CA ARG A 118 -14.92 -19.72 -2.75
C ARG A 118 -14.41 -19.93 -4.19
N PRO A 119 -15.22 -20.48 -5.11
CA PRO A 119 -14.89 -20.47 -6.53
C PRO A 119 -14.60 -19.03 -7.01
N ASN A 120 -13.60 -18.88 -7.88
CA ASN A 120 -13.17 -17.58 -8.44
C ASN A 120 -12.60 -16.56 -7.43
N HIS A 121 -12.30 -16.95 -6.19
CA HIS A 121 -11.82 -16.00 -5.18
C HIS A 121 -10.59 -15.19 -5.64
N ASN A 122 -9.57 -15.84 -6.21
CA ASN A 122 -8.39 -15.13 -6.73
C ASN A 122 -8.70 -14.29 -7.98
N LEU A 123 -9.68 -14.69 -8.80
CA LEU A 123 -10.13 -13.86 -9.92
C LEU A 123 -10.83 -12.58 -9.42
N ASP A 124 -11.64 -12.68 -8.37
CA ASP A 124 -12.27 -11.52 -7.73
C ASP A 124 -11.21 -10.59 -7.12
N ARG A 125 -10.23 -11.14 -6.38
CA ARG A 125 -9.09 -10.37 -5.87
C ARG A 125 -8.33 -9.65 -6.97
N CYS A 126 -8.03 -10.34 -8.08
CA CYS A 126 -7.38 -9.73 -9.24
C CYS A 126 -8.17 -8.52 -9.75
N ARG A 127 -9.49 -8.67 -9.95
CA ARG A 127 -10.36 -7.57 -10.40
C ARG A 127 -10.38 -6.42 -9.43
N ALA A 128 -10.45 -6.69 -8.13
CA ALA A 128 -10.40 -5.66 -7.10
C ALA A 128 -9.09 -4.87 -7.14
N GLN A 129 -7.95 -5.56 -7.28
CA GLN A 129 -6.65 -4.89 -7.37
C GLN A 129 -6.51 -4.09 -8.69
N LEU A 130 -6.99 -4.60 -9.83
CA LEU A 130 -7.00 -3.82 -11.08
C LEU A 130 -7.88 -2.57 -10.98
N ARG A 131 -9.03 -2.70 -10.32
CA ARG A 131 -9.91 -1.56 -10.03
C ARG A 131 -9.21 -0.53 -9.15
N LEU A 132 -8.47 -0.97 -8.13
CA LEU A 132 -7.67 -0.08 -7.29
C LEU A 132 -6.54 0.60 -8.07
N VAL A 133 -5.89 -0.09 -9.04
CA VAL A 133 -4.92 0.55 -9.96
C VAL A 133 -5.56 1.70 -10.72
N GLU A 134 -6.76 1.50 -11.28
CA GLU A 134 -7.49 2.58 -11.98
C GLU A 134 -7.78 3.77 -11.04
N GLU A 135 -8.14 3.50 -9.78
CA GLU A 135 -8.43 4.55 -8.80
C GLU A 135 -7.17 5.31 -8.37
N ILE A 136 -6.03 4.62 -8.23
CA ILE A 136 -4.73 5.28 -8.03
C ILE A 136 -4.40 6.18 -9.22
N GLU A 137 -4.62 5.72 -10.46
CA GLU A 137 -4.36 6.53 -11.66
C GLU A 137 -5.26 7.76 -11.74
N ARG A 138 -6.55 7.62 -11.40
CA ARG A 138 -7.49 8.75 -11.36
C ARG A 138 -7.11 9.80 -10.33
N ASN A 139 -6.59 9.38 -9.18
CA ASN A 139 -6.23 10.26 -8.07
C ASN A 139 -4.73 10.61 -8.03
N GLN A 140 -3.95 10.18 -9.03
CA GLN A 140 -2.48 10.25 -9.01
C GLN A 140 -1.97 11.66 -8.73
N ALA A 141 -2.53 12.67 -9.41
CA ALA A 141 -2.11 14.06 -9.22
C ALA A 141 -2.36 14.57 -7.79
N GLU A 142 -3.47 14.20 -7.17
CA GLU A 142 -3.80 14.60 -5.80
C GLU A 142 -2.92 13.87 -4.78
N MET A 143 -2.67 12.57 -4.99
CA MET A 143 -1.72 11.80 -4.19
C MET A 143 -0.30 12.39 -4.27
N GLU A 144 0.15 12.79 -5.46
CA GLU A 144 1.44 13.43 -5.66
C GLU A 144 1.51 14.79 -4.93
N GLN A 145 0.44 15.58 -4.98
CA GLN A 145 0.35 16.83 -4.22
C GLN A 145 0.45 16.61 -2.71
N ILE A 146 -0.20 15.55 -2.19
CA ILE A 146 -0.11 15.17 -0.78
C ILE A 146 1.35 14.86 -0.41
N VAL A 147 2.03 14.03 -1.18
CA VAL A 147 3.45 13.70 -0.95
C VAL A 147 4.33 14.95 -0.97
N GLN A 148 4.15 15.84 -1.96
CA GLN A 148 4.94 17.06 -2.05
C GLN A 148 4.70 18.02 -0.88
N ALA A 149 3.44 18.18 -0.47
CA ALA A 149 3.08 19.00 0.69
C ALA A 149 3.74 18.45 1.97
N THR A 150 3.64 17.14 2.22
CA THR A 150 4.27 16.50 3.38
C THR A 150 5.78 16.65 3.37
N LEU A 151 6.44 16.46 2.22
CA LEU A 151 7.88 16.66 2.08
C LEU A 151 8.32 18.10 2.30
N HIS A 152 7.52 19.07 1.85
CA HIS A 152 7.76 20.48 2.09
C HIS A 152 7.69 20.81 3.59
N ASP A 153 6.67 20.31 4.28
CA ASP A 153 6.45 20.57 5.70
C ASP A 153 7.55 19.95 6.57
N LEU A 154 8.02 18.74 6.22
CA LEU A 154 9.16 18.11 6.90
C LEU A 154 10.45 18.92 6.77
N LYS A 155 10.74 19.46 5.59
CA LYS A 155 11.91 20.34 5.38
C LYS A 155 11.79 21.64 6.18
N ALA A 156 10.59 22.20 6.28
CA ALA A 156 10.35 23.41 7.05
C ALA A 156 10.50 23.18 8.57
N ALA A 157 10.17 21.98 9.05
CA ALA A 157 10.35 21.59 10.45
C ALA A 157 11.82 21.33 10.81
N ASP A 158 12.61 20.74 9.92
CA ASP A 158 14.05 20.46 10.12
C ASP A 158 14.92 21.73 10.13
N LEU A 159 14.44 22.82 9.52
CA LEU A 159 15.09 24.12 9.51
C LEU A 159 14.82 24.98 10.77
N ARG A 160 14.05 24.47 11.75
CA ARG A 160 13.71 25.15 13.01
C ARG A 160 14.44 24.52 14.18
#